data_AF-A0A518LKU0-F1
#
_entry.id   AF-A0A518LKU0-F1
#
_cell.length_a   1.000
_cell.length_b   1.000
_cell.length_c   1.000
_cell.angle_alpha   90.00
_cell.angle_beta   90.00
_cell.angle_gamma   90.00
#
_symmetry.space_group_name_H-M   'P 1'
#
loop_
_entity.id
_entity.type
_entity.pdbx_description
1 polymer ?
#
loop_
_entity_poly.entity_id
_entity_poly.type
_entity_poly.pdbx_seq_one_letter_code
_entity_poly.pdbx_strand_id
1 'polypeptide(L)'
;MTRRKPTQGASRKRAATVKERRAPLNRSATHRLGAVKHPQRGHLMTEQRNARSMKLDALTISAAFDVMNAEDARVPGAVAKAKREIVRAIEIVSSAWQRGGRLIYIGAGTSGRLGVLDASECPPTFRSDPKMVRGIIAGGKKALWRSVEGAEDEASAAVAAIRDIGLTRRDVLMGIATGGTTPYVHAALAEARRRGAKTIFFACVPMRQVRAACDVDIRVLVGPEVLTGSTRLKAGTATKLVLNTITTLSMVRLGKTYGNLMVDLNSYACRKLVDRATRVVSEVIRGSYDVSGQLLHAARGSAKTAIVMGLHGLDRDAAEKLLKEHGGRVREVMHSTGGPRRRARPARARSRA
;
A
#
# COMPACT_ATOMS: atom_id res chain seq x y z
N MET A 1 0.68 91.54 11.10
CA MET A 1 2.03 92.02 10.72
C MET A 1 3.02 91.22 11.55
N THR A 2 3.99 90.43 11.07
CA THR A 2 4.80 90.38 9.85
C THR A 2 5.35 88.95 9.69
N ARG A 3 5.56 88.50 8.45
CA ARG A 3 5.98 87.14 8.04
C ARG A 3 7.45 86.84 8.39
N ARG A 4 7.77 85.59 8.75
CA ARG A 4 9.07 84.97 8.45
C ARG A 4 8.88 83.51 8.00
N LYS A 5 9.46 83.18 6.83
CA LYS A 5 9.49 81.88 6.14
C LYS A 5 10.85 81.19 6.38
N PRO A 6 10.97 79.86 6.16
CA PRO A 6 12.09 79.04 6.60
C PRO A 6 13.22 78.95 5.56
N THR A 7 14.45 78.69 6.02
CA THR A 7 15.63 78.43 5.19
C THR A 7 15.90 76.91 5.08
N GLN A 8 15.87 76.40 3.85
CA GLN A 8 16.37 75.07 3.48
C GLN A 8 17.87 75.15 3.16
N GLY A 9 18.66 74.27 3.77
CA GLY A 9 20.06 74.04 3.41
C GLY A 9 20.17 72.99 2.30
N ALA A 10 20.71 73.37 1.15
CA ALA A 10 21.04 72.47 0.04
C ALA A 10 22.54 72.13 0.05
N SER A 11 22.87 70.88 0.39
CA SER A 11 24.24 70.34 0.31
C SER A 11 24.46 69.68 -1.05
N ARG A 12 25.30 70.30 -1.89
CA ARG A 12 25.89 69.70 -3.10
C ARG A 12 26.87 68.58 -2.71
N LYS A 13 26.66 67.35 -3.17
CA LYS A 13 27.71 66.31 -3.24
C LYS A 13 27.90 65.83 -4.67
N ARG A 14 29.17 65.82 -5.07
CA ARG A 14 29.73 65.51 -6.38
C ARG A 14 29.45 64.07 -6.78
N ALA A 15 29.05 63.87 -8.04
CA ALA A 15 28.99 62.55 -8.67
C ALA A 15 30.42 62.08 -9.01
N ALA A 16 30.82 60.93 -8.45
CA ALA A 16 32.06 60.24 -8.79
C ALA A 16 31.72 59.14 -9.81
N THR A 17 32.28 59.27 -11.01
CA THR A 17 32.13 58.32 -12.12
C THR A 17 32.96 57.07 -11.85
N VAL A 18 32.31 55.97 -11.47
CA VAL A 18 32.96 54.65 -11.36
C VAL A 18 33.04 54.02 -12.75
N LYS A 19 34.26 53.91 -13.28
CA LYS A 19 34.58 53.21 -14.52
C LYS A 19 34.47 51.68 -14.26
N GLU A 20 33.35 51.07 -14.61
CA GLU A 20 33.21 49.61 -14.61
C GLU A 20 34.19 48.99 -15.62
N ARG A 21 35.20 48.28 -15.12
CA ARG A 21 36.03 47.39 -15.93
C ARG A 21 35.22 46.13 -16.24
N ARG A 22 34.64 46.06 -17.45
CA ARG A 22 34.05 44.82 -17.99
C ARG A 22 35.16 43.79 -18.21
N ALA A 23 35.14 42.70 -17.46
CA ALA A 23 35.92 41.51 -17.74
C ALA A 23 35.50 40.92 -19.11
N PRO A 24 36.42 40.38 -19.92
CA PRO A 24 36.06 39.81 -21.21
C PRO A 24 35.19 38.57 -20.99
N LEU A 25 34.01 38.57 -21.62
CA LEU A 25 33.14 37.40 -21.76
C LEU A 25 33.94 36.29 -22.45
N ASN A 26 34.33 35.27 -21.70
CA ASN A 26 34.96 34.06 -22.22
C ASN A 26 33.95 33.32 -23.13
N ARG A 27 33.98 33.65 -24.42
CA ARG A 27 33.24 32.94 -25.49
C ARG A 27 33.95 31.62 -25.80
N SER A 28 33.97 30.67 -24.86
CA SER A 28 34.41 29.31 -25.14
C SER A 28 33.84 28.29 -24.15
N ALA A 29 32.52 28.26 -24.00
CA ALA A 29 31.83 27.14 -23.37
C ALA A 29 30.47 26.91 -24.02
N THR A 30 30.45 26.70 -25.34
CA THR A 30 29.42 25.85 -25.92
C THR A 30 29.66 24.44 -25.39
N HIS A 31 29.16 24.15 -24.19
CA HIS A 31 28.86 22.78 -23.81
C HIS A 31 27.95 22.26 -24.92
N ARG A 32 28.51 21.45 -25.82
CA ARG A 32 27.70 20.56 -26.63
C ARG A 32 26.96 19.72 -25.60
N LEU A 33 25.68 20.02 -25.39
CA LEU A 33 24.73 19.06 -24.85
C LEU A 33 24.77 17.91 -25.85
N GLY A 34 25.71 16.98 -25.66
CA GLY A 34 25.70 15.71 -26.35
C GLY A 34 24.31 15.15 -26.14
N ALA A 35 23.61 14.85 -27.23
CA ALA A 35 22.22 14.42 -27.19
C ALA A 35 22.12 13.20 -26.25
N VAL A 36 21.72 13.43 -25.00
CA VAL A 36 21.32 12.37 -24.09
C VAL A 36 20.11 11.76 -24.78
N LYS A 37 20.28 10.56 -25.35
CA LYS A 37 19.17 9.82 -25.95
C LYS A 37 18.22 9.45 -24.81
N HIS A 38 17.24 10.32 -24.55
CA HIS A 38 16.17 10.01 -23.63
C HIS A 38 15.37 8.83 -24.22
N PRO A 39 15.15 7.76 -23.46
CA PRO A 39 14.42 6.60 -23.96
C PRO A 39 13.00 7.04 -24.34
N GLN A 40 12.61 6.80 -25.59
CA GLN A 40 11.26 7.12 -26.07
C GLN A 40 10.24 6.15 -25.47
N ARG A 41 9.34 6.68 -24.62
CA ARG A 41 8.33 5.88 -23.90
C ARG A 41 6.93 5.95 -24.52
N GLY A 42 6.70 6.78 -25.54
CA GLY A 42 5.37 7.01 -26.13
C GLY A 42 4.68 5.77 -26.72
N HIS A 43 5.43 4.69 -26.98
CA HIS A 43 4.86 3.42 -27.43
C HIS A 43 4.20 2.61 -26.30
N LEU A 44 4.51 2.92 -25.03
CA LEU A 44 3.98 2.23 -23.86
C LEU A 44 2.49 2.51 -23.70
N MET A 45 1.70 1.50 -23.35
CA MET A 45 0.25 1.62 -23.17
C MET A 45 -0.13 2.75 -22.19
N THR A 46 0.66 2.97 -21.15
CA THR A 46 0.43 4.01 -20.14
C THR A 46 0.68 5.43 -20.63
N GLU A 47 1.45 5.58 -21.71
CA GLU A 47 1.79 6.86 -22.33
C GLU A 47 0.92 7.19 -23.56
N GLN A 48 0.04 6.27 -23.97
CA GLN A 48 -0.85 6.48 -25.09
C GLN A 48 -2.03 7.38 -24.72
N ARG A 49 -2.59 8.07 -25.72
CA ARG A 49 -3.80 8.89 -25.55
C ARG A 49 -5.05 8.02 -25.48
N ASN A 50 -6.01 8.42 -24.66
CA ASN A 50 -7.33 7.78 -24.61
C ASN A 50 -8.28 8.44 -25.61
N ALA A 51 -8.81 7.66 -26.55
CA ALA A 51 -9.75 8.15 -27.57
C ALA A 51 -11.03 8.75 -26.99
N ARG A 52 -11.45 8.32 -25.79
CA ARG A 52 -12.66 8.82 -25.12
C ARG A 52 -12.49 10.18 -24.44
N SER A 53 -11.26 10.65 -24.26
CA SER A 53 -10.97 11.90 -23.54
C SER A 53 -10.15 12.89 -24.36
N MET A 54 -10.22 12.78 -25.69
CA MET A 54 -9.47 13.65 -26.61
C MET A 54 -9.77 15.13 -26.46
N LYS A 55 -10.95 15.48 -25.94
CA LYS A 55 -11.43 16.85 -25.68
C LYS A 55 -11.74 17.09 -24.20
N LEU A 56 -11.03 16.39 -23.29
CA LEU A 56 -11.33 16.41 -21.85
C LEU A 56 -11.41 17.84 -21.27
N ASP A 57 -10.59 18.74 -21.76
CA ASP A 57 -10.48 20.16 -21.41
C ASP A 57 -11.66 21.03 -21.91
N ALA A 58 -12.41 20.56 -22.90
CA ALA A 58 -13.55 21.25 -23.48
C ALA A 58 -14.91 20.67 -23.05
N LEU A 59 -14.92 19.62 -22.22
CA LEU A 59 -16.15 19.04 -21.68
C LEU A 59 -16.70 19.90 -20.53
N THR A 60 -18.02 19.86 -20.35
CA THR A 60 -18.61 20.32 -19.08
C THR A 60 -18.09 19.46 -17.93
N ILE A 61 -18.11 19.99 -16.71
CA ILE A 61 -17.66 19.26 -15.52
C ILE A 61 -18.40 17.92 -15.38
N SER A 62 -19.71 17.89 -15.63
CA SER A 62 -20.49 16.63 -15.58
C SER A 62 -20.01 15.62 -16.62
N ALA A 63 -19.83 16.05 -17.87
CA ALA A 63 -19.38 15.13 -18.92
C ALA A 63 -17.94 14.64 -18.69
N ALA A 64 -17.05 15.50 -18.19
CA ALA A 64 -15.70 15.11 -17.79
C ALA A 64 -15.71 14.08 -16.64
N PHE A 65 -16.60 14.25 -15.66
CA PHE A 65 -16.83 13.27 -14.59
C PHE A 65 -17.29 11.93 -15.16
N ASP A 66 -18.28 11.92 -16.05
CA ASP A 66 -18.81 10.68 -16.65
C ASP A 66 -17.73 9.92 -17.42
N VAL A 67 -16.89 10.62 -18.18
CA VAL A 67 -15.74 10.01 -18.88
C VAL A 67 -14.76 9.39 -17.90
N MET A 68 -14.39 10.10 -16.83
CA MET A 68 -13.45 9.59 -15.82
C MET A 68 -14.02 8.38 -15.08
N ASN A 69 -15.28 8.45 -14.62
CA ASN A 69 -15.95 7.37 -13.90
C ASN A 69 -16.13 6.11 -14.78
N ALA A 70 -16.45 6.28 -16.06
CA ALA A 70 -16.56 5.17 -17.02
C ALA A 70 -15.22 4.47 -17.28
N GLU A 71 -14.10 5.18 -17.13
CA GLU A 71 -12.75 4.61 -17.19
C GLU A 71 -12.40 3.88 -15.88
N ASP A 72 -12.73 4.45 -14.72
CA ASP A 72 -12.51 3.82 -13.41
C ASP A 72 -13.28 2.50 -13.24
N ALA A 73 -14.52 2.43 -13.74
CA ALA A 73 -15.36 1.23 -13.69
C ALA A 73 -14.72 -0.02 -14.35
N ARG A 74 -13.71 0.17 -15.20
CA ARG A 74 -13.00 -0.92 -15.90
C ARG A 74 -11.90 -1.56 -15.07
N VAL A 75 -11.43 -0.85 -14.04
CA VAL A 75 -10.28 -1.27 -13.24
C VAL A 75 -10.51 -2.62 -12.55
N PRO A 76 -11.64 -2.89 -11.87
CA PRO A 76 -11.89 -4.19 -11.25
C PRO A 76 -11.86 -5.34 -12.26
N GLY A 77 -12.41 -5.14 -13.47
CA GLY A 77 -12.38 -6.13 -14.54
C GLY A 77 -10.96 -6.43 -15.04
N ALA A 78 -10.09 -5.42 -15.11
CA ALA A 78 -8.68 -5.61 -15.44
C ALA A 78 -7.93 -6.40 -14.34
N VAL A 79 -8.21 -6.11 -13.07
CA VAL A 79 -7.64 -6.85 -11.92
C VAL A 79 -8.10 -8.31 -11.95
N ALA A 80 -9.38 -8.57 -12.22
CA ALA A 80 -9.91 -9.93 -12.32
C ALA A 80 -9.19 -10.78 -13.39
N LYS A 81 -8.82 -10.17 -14.52
CA LYS A 81 -8.04 -10.85 -15.58
C LYS A 81 -6.63 -11.24 -15.13
N ALA A 82 -6.05 -10.55 -14.14
CA ALA A 82 -4.75 -10.86 -13.56
C ALA A 82 -4.79 -11.90 -12.42
N LYS A 83 -5.96 -12.51 -12.16
CA LYS A 83 -6.20 -13.44 -11.03
C LYS A 83 -5.11 -14.48 -10.85
N ARG A 84 -4.65 -15.14 -11.93
CA ARG A 84 -3.66 -16.23 -11.85
C ARG A 84 -2.38 -15.78 -11.14
N GLU A 85 -1.81 -14.65 -11.55
CA GLU A 85 -0.55 -14.16 -10.98
C GLU A 85 -0.75 -13.53 -9.60
N ILE A 86 -1.91 -12.91 -9.34
CA ILE A 86 -2.26 -12.42 -8.00
C ILE A 86 -2.36 -13.57 -7.00
N VAL A 87 -2.96 -14.70 -7.39
CA VAL A 87 -3.03 -15.91 -6.55
C VAL A 87 -1.63 -16.46 -6.26
N ARG A 88 -0.77 -16.57 -7.28
CA ARG A 88 0.63 -17.00 -7.08
C ARG A 88 1.40 -16.07 -6.13
N ALA A 89 1.17 -14.76 -6.22
CA ALA A 89 1.74 -13.79 -5.28
C ALA A 89 1.25 -14.03 -3.85
N ILE A 90 -0.05 -14.24 -3.65
CA ILE A 90 -0.62 -14.57 -2.32
C ILE A 90 0.00 -15.84 -1.74
N GLU A 91 0.19 -16.87 -2.55
CA GLU A 91 0.81 -18.13 -2.12
C GLU A 91 2.27 -17.93 -1.67
N ILE A 92 3.06 -17.21 -2.46
CA ILE A 92 4.46 -16.89 -2.13
C ILE A 92 4.56 -16.05 -0.85
N VAL A 93 3.72 -15.02 -0.71
CA VAL A 93 3.69 -14.14 0.47
C VAL A 93 3.27 -14.92 1.71
N SER A 94 2.18 -15.69 1.63
CA SER A 94 1.70 -16.52 2.73
C SER A 94 2.76 -17.51 3.19
N SER A 95 3.44 -18.15 2.24
CA SER A 95 4.51 -19.11 2.50
C SER A 95 5.75 -18.46 3.12
N ALA A 96 6.11 -17.25 2.70
CA ALA A 96 7.20 -16.49 3.31
C ALA A 96 6.90 -16.12 4.76
N TRP A 97 5.69 -15.65 5.06
CA TRP A 97 5.29 -15.32 6.42
C TRP A 97 5.26 -16.53 7.36
N GLN A 98 4.85 -17.70 6.87
CA GLN A 98 4.92 -18.95 7.66
C GLN A 98 6.37 -19.32 8.05
N ARG A 99 7.37 -18.89 7.28
CA ARG A 99 8.80 -19.07 7.57
C ARG A 99 9.45 -17.87 8.29
N GLY A 100 8.64 -16.93 8.77
CA GLY A 100 9.12 -15.71 9.44
C GLY A 100 9.77 -14.69 8.50
N GLY A 101 9.48 -14.74 7.20
CA GLY A 101 9.87 -13.71 6.23
C GLY A 101 8.96 -12.49 6.25
N ARG A 102 9.27 -11.49 5.41
CA ARG A 102 8.50 -10.24 5.26
C ARG A 102 8.04 -10.03 3.82
N LEU A 103 7.03 -9.18 3.65
CA LEU A 103 6.66 -8.61 2.34
C LEU A 103 7.17 -7.18 2.25
N ILE A 104 8.01 -6.90 1.26
CA ILE A 104 8.59 -5.58 1.04
C ILE A 104 8.07 -5.03 -0.29
N TYR A 105 7.35 -3.92 -0.25
CA TYR A 105 6.97 -3.14 -1.43
C TYR A 105 8.06 -2.14 -1.76
N ILE A 106 8.35 -1.96 -3.05
CA ILE A 106 9.26 -0.91 -3.51
C ILE A 106 8.74 -0.24 -4.77
N GLY A 107 8.78 1.09 -4.81
CA GLY A 107 8.31 1.88 -5.95
C GLY A 107 8.72 3.35 -5.86
N ALA A 108 8.42 4.11 -6.90
CA ALA A 108 8.58 5.56 -6.93
C ALA A 108 7.21 6.25 -6.99
N GLY A 109 7.17 7.54 -6.65
CA GLY A 109 5.97 8.37 -6.77
C GLY A 109 4.72 7.71 -6.16
N THR A 110 3.62 7.69 -6.93
CA THR A 110 2.34 7.08 -6.50
C THR A 110 2.48 5.60 -6.15
N SER A 111 3.24 4.83 -6.93
CA SER A 111 3.45 3.40 -6.68
C SER A 111 4.12 3.14 -5.33
N GLY A 112 5.17 3.90 -5.00
CA GLY A 112 5.82 3.81 -3.69
C GLY A 112 4.89 4.24 -2.55
N ARG A 113 4.11 5.31 -2.73
CA ARG A 113 3.13 5.78 -1.72
C ARG A 113 2.05 4.74 -1.45
N LEU A 114 1.52 4.07 -2.47
CA LEU A 114 0.53 3.01 -2.31
C LEU A 114 1.09 1.79 -1.59
N GLY A 115 2.35 1.43 -1.85
CA GLY A 115 3.04 0.40 -1.07
C GLY A 115 3.18 0.76 0.42
N VAL A 116 3.50 2.02 0.72
CA VAL A 116 3.56 2.51 2.11
C VAL A 116 2.17 2.54 2.77
N LEU A 117 1.14 2.95 2.03
CA LEU A 117 -0.25 2.95 2.50
C LEU A 117 -0.70 1.55 2.94
N ASP A 118 -0.62 0.57 2.04
CA ASP A 118 -1.04 -0.82 2.32
C ASP A 118 -0.25 -1.43 3.49
N ALA A 119 1.06 -1.19 3.55
CA ALA A 119 1.89 -1.63 4.67
C ALA A 119 1.46 -1.02 6.02
N SER A 120 1.11 0.27 6.03
CA SER A 120 0.70 0.99 7.26
C SER A 120 -0.65 0.52 7.82
N GLU A 121 -1.51 -0.04 6.97
CA GLU A 121 -2.83 -0.54 7.36
C GLU A 121 -2.76 -1.96 7.95
N CYS A 122 -1.66 -2.70 7.74
CA CYS A 122 -1.51 -4.07 8.22
C CYS A 122 -1.48 -4.19 9.76
N PRO A 123 -0.74 -3.37 10.53
CA PRO A 123 -0.73 -3.44 11.99
C PRO A 123 -2.09 -3.18 12.65
N PRO A 124 -2.83 -2.10 12.35
CA PRO A 124 -4.13 -1.86 12.99
C PRO A 124 -5.21 -2.87 12.55
N THR A 125 -5.12 -3.42 11.34
CA THR A 125 -6.12 -4.35 10.77
C THR A 125 -5.90 -5.80 11.23
N PHE A 126 -4.66 -6.26 11.30
CA PHE A 126 -4.35 -7.68 11.56
C PHE A 126 -3.48 -7.91 12.80
N ARG A 127 -3.27 -6.86 13.62
CA ARG A 127 -2.37 -6.86 14.78
C ARG A 127 -1.01 -7.50 14.43
N SER A 128 -0.52 -7.14 13.25
CA SER A 128 0.74 -7.64 12.70
C SER A 128 1.91 -6.78 13.17
N ASP A 129 3.09 -7.37 13.24
CA ASP A 129 4.33 -6.62 13.46
C ASP A 129 4.52 -5.63 12.30
N PRO A 130 4.75 -4.32 12.54
CA PRO A 130 5.04 -3.34 11.50
C PRO A 130 6.21 -3.70 10.56
N LYS A 131 7.08 -4.63 10.94
CA LYS A 131 8.17 -5.14 10.10
C LYS A 131 7.72 -6.21 9.11
N MET A 132 6.56 -6.83 9.32
CA MET A 132 6.04 -7.94 8.51
C MET A 132 5.69 -7.49 7.08
N VAL A 133 5.22 -6.25 6.93
CA VAL A 133 4.94 -5.60 5.65
C VAL A 133 5.60 -4.22 5.66
N ARG A 134 6.44 -3.91 4.68
CA ARG A 134 7.16 -2.63 4.61
C ARG A 134 7.07 -2.00 3.23
N GLY A 135 6.76 -0.71 3.17
CA GLY A 135 6.87 0.08 1.95
C GLY A 135 8.18 0.87 1.88
N ILE A 136 8.88 0.77 0.75
CA ILE A 136 10.04 1.59 0.40
C ILE A 136 9.66 2.47 -0.79
N ILE A 137 9.94 3.76 -0.66
CA ILE A 137 9.71 4.75 -1.70
C ILE A 137 11.04 5.38 -2.15
N ALA A 138 11.24 5.49 -3.46
CA ALA A 138 12.36 6.23 -4.03
C ALA A 138 12.38 7.68 -3.49
N GLY A 139 13.55 8.19 -3.08
CA GLY A 139 13.66 9.50 -2.41
C GLY A 139 13.34 9.48 -0.89
N GLY A 140 12.99 8.32 -0.33
CA GLY A 140 12.83 8.11 1.11
C GLY A 140 11.62 8.84 1.72
N LYS A 141 11.64 9.07 3.04
CA LYS A 141 10.47 9.62 3.77
C LYS A 141 9.96 10.95 3.22
N LYS A 142 10.83 11.81 2.67
CA LYS A 142 10.44 13.08 2.06
C LYS A 142 9.49 12.87 0.86
N ALA A 143 9.71 11.80 0.10
CA ALA A 143 8.92 11.44 -1.08
C ALA A 143 7.44 11.14 -0.78
N LEU A 144 7.10 10.85 0.48
CA LEU A 144 5.72 10.62 0.91
C LEU A 144 4.85 11.86 0.70
N TRP A 145 5.39 13.04 1.00
CA TRP A 145 4.64 14.31 1.03
C TRP A 145 4.97 15.21 -0.15
N ARG A 146 6.18 15.09 -0.72
CA ARG A 146 6.65 15.92 -1.83
C ARG A 146 7.36 15.04 -2.86
N SER A 147 7.09 15.24 -4.15
CA SER A 147 7.83 14.52 -5.18
C SER A 147 9.32 14.87 -5.12
N VAL A 148 10.18 13.88 -5.35
CA VAL A 148 11.63 14.05 -5.43
C VAL A 148 12.01 13.73 -6.87
N GLU A 149 12.35 14.76 -7.63
CA GLU A 149 12.73 14.63 -9.05
C GLU A 149 13.98 13.76 -9.20
N GLY A 150 14.01 12.93 -10.25
CA GLY A 150 15.13 12.03 -10.56
C GLY A 150 15.26 10.79 -9.66
N ALA A 151 14.62 10.75 -8.48
CA ALA A 151 14.78 9.64 -7.54
C ALA A 151 14.37 8.27 -8.12
N GLU A 152 13.46 8.25 -9.10
CA GLU A 152 13.01 7.03 -9.77
C GLU A 152 14.04 6.43 -10.75
N ASP A 153 15.01 7.23 -11.18
CA ASP A 153 16.09 6.83 -12.08
C ASP A 153 17.37 6.38 -11.33
N GLU A 154 17.43 6.60 -10.01
CA GLU A 154 18.58 6.28 -9.16
C GLU A 154 18.67 4.80 -8.77
N ALA A 155 19.18 3.96 -9.68
CA ALA A 155 19.34 2.52 -9.45
C ALA A 155 20.19 2.15 -8.22
N SER A 156 21.26 2.90 -7.96
CA SER A 156 22.17 2.69 -6.81
C SER A 156 21.44 2.88 -5.47
N ALA A 157 20.52 3.85 -5.39
CA ALA A 157 19.72 4.12 -4.20
C ALA A 157 18.77 2.95 -3.88
N ALA A 158 18.30 2.21 -4.89
CA ALA A 158 17.49 1.02 -4.69
C ALA A 158 18.30 -0.09 -4.01
N VAL A 159 19.52 -0.35 -4.49
CA VAL A 159 20.42 -1.36 -3.92
C VAL A 159 20.76 -1.02 -2.46
N ALA A 160 21.06 0.25 -2.17
CA ALA A 160 21.28 0.72 -0.80
C ALA A 160 20.06 0.46 0.09
N ALA A 161 18.84 0.81 -0.38
CA ALA A 161 17.62 0.57 0.39
C ALA A 161 17.37 -0.93 0.68
N ILE A 162 17.65 -1.83 -0.28
CA ILE A 162 17.54 -3.28 -0.11
C ILE A 162 18.59 -3.83 0.86
N ARG A 163 19.80 -3.26 0.89
CA ARG A 163 20.82 -3.59 1.88
C ARG A 163 20.41 -3.14 3.28
N ASP A 164 19.97 -1.89 3.41
CA ASP A 164 19.71 -1.25 4.70
C ASP A 164 18.48 -1.85 5.41
N ILE A 165 17.50 -2.36 4.64
CA ILE A 165 16.38 -3.13 5.20
C ILE A 165 16.77 -4.55 5.65
N GLY A 166 18.00 -4.98 5.34
CA GLY A 166 18.49 -6.33 5.60
C GLY A 166 17.63 -7.36 4.87
N LEU A 167 17.39 -7.20 3.57
CA LEU A 167 16.61 -8.17 2.79
C LEU A 167 17.33 -9.53 2.77
N THR A 168 16.59 -10.60 3.02
CA THR A 168 17.09 -11.98 3.06
C THR A 168 16.30 -12.89 2.13
N ARG A 169 16.81 -14.10 1.86
CA ARG A 169 16.12 -15.15 1.10
C ARG A 169 14.76 -15.60 1.66
N ARG A 170 14.43 -15.24 2.90
CA ARG A 170 13.11 -15.53 3.50
C ARG A 170 12.05 -14.53 3.08
N ASP A 171 12.48 -13.36 2.61
CA ASP A 171 11.59 -12.25 2.26
C ASP A 171 11.06 -12.35 0.82
N VAL A 172 10.00 -11.58 0.57
CA VAL A 172 9.43 -11.33 -0.75
C VAL A 172 9.57 -9.84 -1.06
N LEU A 173 10.17 -9.51 -2.19
CA LEU A 173 10.20 -8.15 -2.72
C LEU A 173 9.18 -8.02 -3.85
N MET A 174 8.26 -7.07 -3.73
CA MET A 174 7.34 -6.68 -4.79
C MET A 174 7.70 -5.29 -5.32
N GLY A 175 8.21 -5.25 -6.56
CA GLY A 175 8.52 -4.03 -7.29
C GLY A 175 7.31 -3.50 -8.05
N ILE A 176 6.96 -2.23 -7.84
CA ILE A 176 5.76 -1.60 -8.39
C ILE A 176 6.17 -0.47 -9.33
N ALA A 177 5.96 -0.66 -10.64
CA ALA A 177 6.18 0.35 -11.66
C ALA A 177 5.04 0.28 -12.68
N THR A 178 4.03 1.15 -12.56
CA THR A 178 2.84 1.13 -13.43
C THR A 178 3.20 1.27 -14.92
N GLY A 179 4.11 2.18 -15.27
CA GLY A 179 4.66 2.32 -16.63
C GLY A 179 5.71 1.26 -17.01
N GLY A 180 6.08 0.38 -16.08
CA GLY A 180 6.94 -0.77 -16.30
C GLY A 180 8.44 -0.49 -16.35
N THR A 181 8.91 0.73 -16.60
CA THR A 181 10.32 1.00 -16.97
C THR A 181 11.20 1.60 -15.86
N THR A 182 10.65 1.85 -14.67
CA THR A 182 11.33 2.59 -13.58
C THR A 182 12.66 1.93 -13.14
N PRO A 183 13.83 2.55 -13.38
CA PRO A 183 15.14 1.97 -13.08
C PRO A 183 15.32 1.57 -11.61
N TYR A 184 14.87 2.41 -10.67
CA TYR A 184 14.89 2.13 -9.23
C TYR A 184 14.23 0.79 -8.89
N VAL A 185 13.10 0.48 -9.52
CA VAL A 185 12.36 -0.76 -9.28
C VAL A 185 13.06 -1.98 -9.87
N HIS A 186 13.58 -1.88 -11.10
CA HIS A 186 14.31 -2.97 -11.75
C HIS A 186 15.60 -3.31 -10.99
N ALA A 187 16.34 -2.30 -10.54
CA ALA A 187 17.54 -2.49 -9.73
C ALA A 187 17.24 -3.21 -8.40
N ALA A 188 16.13 -2.85 -7.74
CA ALA A 188 15.70 -3.52 -6.51
C ALA A 188 15.37 -5.00 -6.75
N LEU A 189 14.64 -5.32 -7.84
CA LEU A 189 14.31 -6.70 -8.21
C LEU A 189 15.57 -7.53 -8.47
N ALA A 190 16.52 -6.97 -9.23
CA ALA A 190 17.79 -7.64 -9.50
C ALA A 190 18.57 -7.94 -8.21
N GLU A 191 18.68 -6.97 -7.30
CA GLU A 191 19.36 -7.13 -6.02
C GLU A 191 18.66 -8.14 -5.10
N ALA A 192 17.32 -8.13 -5.06
CA ALA A 192 16.57 -9.11 -4.28
C ALA A 192 16.78 -10.54 -4.78
N ARG A 193 16.81 -10.74 -6.11
CA ARG A 193 17.11 -12.04 -6.71
C ARG A 193 18.52 -12.52 -6.38
N ARG A 194 19.51 -11.62 -6.44
CA ARG A 194 20.90 -11.93 -6.05
C ARG A 194 21.00 -12.39 -4.59
N ARG A 195 20.14 -11.88 -3.71
CA ARG A 195 20.02 -12.29 -2.30
C ARG A 195 19.16 -13.54 -2.08
N GLY A 196 18.59 -14.11 -3.13
CA GLY A 196 17.73 -15.29 -3.08
C GLY A 196 16.31 -15.02 -2.55
N ALA A 197 15.89 -13.75 -2.44
CA ALA A 197 14.51 -13.41 -2.11
C ALA A 197 13.58 -13.71 -3.29
N LYS A 198 12.33 -14.04 -3.00
CA LYS A 198 11.30 -14.16 -4.04
C LYS A 198 10.89 -12.77 -4.53
N THR A 199 10.60 -12.67 -5.82
CA THR A 199 10.37 -11.40 -6.49
C THR A 199 9.06 -11.36 -7.25
N ILE A 200 8.30 -10.29 -7.05
CA ILE A 200 7.04 -10.01 -7.73
C ILE A 200 7.20 -8.68 -8.47
N PHE A 201 6.83 -8.62 -9.73
CA PHE A 201 6.74 -7.37 -10.48
C PHE A 201 5.28 -7.00 -10.73
N PHE A 202 4.95 -5.73 -10.57
CA PHE A 202 3.63 -5.17 -10.90
C PHE A 202 3.78 -4.05 -11.92
N ALA A 203 3.02 -4.15 -13.02
CA ALA A 203 2.92 -3.10 -14.03
C ALA A 203 1.55 -3.08 -14.74
N CYS A 204 1.26 -1.96 -15.40
CA CYS A 204 0.05 -1.74 -16.18
C CYS A 204 0.30 -1.70 -17.70
N VAL A 205 1.48 -2.17 -18.13
CA VAL A 205 1.86 -2.34 -19.53
C VAL A 205 1.97 -3.82 -19.90
N PRO A 206 1.62 -4.22 -21.14
CA PRO A 206 1.80 -5.59 -21.61
C PRO A 206 3.24 -6.09 -21.46
N MET A 207 3.40 -7.38 -21.17
CA MET A 207 4.72 -8.02 -21.03
C MET A 207 5.59 -7.89 -22.29
N ARG A 208 4.97 -7.83 -23.49
CA ARG A 208 5.67 -7.60 -24.76
C ARG A 208 6.32 -6.21 -24.86
N GLN A 209 5.88 -5.23 -24.07
CA GLN A 209 6.46 -3.89 -24.06
C GLN A 209 7.63 -3.78 -23.08
N VAL A 210 7.49 -4.38 -21.89
CA VAL A 210 8.52 -4.34 -20.85
C VAL A 210 8.56 -5.66 -20.10
N ARG A 211 9.73 -6.30 -20.05
CA ARG A 211 9.98 -7.52 -19.26
C ARG A 211 10.72 -7.17 -17.97
N ALA A 212 10.46 -7.93 -16.92
CA ALA A 212 11.21 -7.86 -15.67
C ALA A 212 11.65 -9.27 -15.26
N ALA A 213 12.89 -9.42 -14.82
CA ALA A 213 13.36 -10.68 -14.25
C ALA A 213 12.76 -10.84 -12.85
N CYS A 214 11.74 -11.69 -12.71
CA CYS A 214 11.01 -11.92 -11.46
C CYS A 214 10.41 -13.33 -11.40
N ASP A 215 9.93 -13.78 -10.23
CA ASP A 215 9.25 -15.08 -10.05
C ASP A 215 7.77 -15.01 -10.46
N VAL A 216 7.13 -13.86 -10.24
CA VAL A 216 5.72 -13.58 -10.58
C VAL A 216 5.63 -12.21 -11.24
N ASP A 217 5.00 -12.15 -12.40
CA ASP A 217 4.82 -10.91 -13.17
C ASP A 217 3.32 -10.56 -13.30
N ILE A 218 2.84 -9.65 -12.45
CA ILE A 218 1.44 -9.22 -12.40
C ILE A 218 1.23 -8.05 -13.37
N ARG A 219 0.43 -8.30 -14.42
CA ARG A 219 0.04 -7.28 -15.41
C ARG A 219 -1.44 -6.94 -15.30
N VAL A 220 -1.74 -5.70 -14.91
CA VAL A 220 -3.12 -5.18 -14.86
C VAL A 220 -3.30 -4.13 -15.95
N LEU A 221 -3.79 -4.58 -17.11
CA LEU A 221 -3.92 -3.74 -18.31
C LEU A 221 -5.17 -2.86 -18.22
N VAL A 222 -5.01 -1.66 -17.68
CA VAL A 222 -6.10 -0.67 -17.53
C VAL A 222 -6.28 0.23 -18.76
N GLY A 223 -5.39 0.12 -19.76
CA GLY A 223 -5.39 0.95 -20.96
C GLY A 223 -4.91 2.38 -20.73
N PRO A 224 -4.97 3.24 -21.77
CA PRO A 224 -4.63 4.66 -21.69
C PRO A 224 -5.40 5.41 -20.60
N GLU A 225 -4.72 6.29 -19.87
CA GLU A 225 -5.34 7.13 -18.83
C GLU A 225 -6.19 8.25 -19.44
N VAL A 226 -7.21 8.71 -18.69
CA VAL A 226 -8.09 9.81 -19.14
C VAL A 226 -7.29 11.10 -19.40
N LEU A 227 -6.27 11.34 -18.56
CA LEU A 227 -5.21 12.31 -18.79
C LEU A 227 -3.94 11.53 -19.15
N THR A 228 -3.43 11.72 -20.37
CA THR A 228 -2.30 10.95 -20.91
C THR A 228 -1.10 10.95 -19.97
N GLY A 229 -0.54 9.76 -19.69
CA GLY A 229 0.60 9.58 -18.77
C GLY A 229 0.27 9.68 -17.27
N SER A 230 -0.94 10.11 -16.88
CA SER A 230 -1.34 10.30 -15.47
C SER A 230 -1.67 8.98 -14.77
N THR A 231 -0.68 8.10 -14.64
CA THR A 231 -0.81 6.75 -14.05
C THR A 231 -1.15 6.74 -12.56
N ARG A 232 -1.24 7.92 -11.91
CA ARG A 232 -1.82 8.03 -10.56
C ARG A 232 -3.31 7.69 -10.49
N LEU A 233 -3.98 7.62 -11.65
CA LEU A 233 -5.42 7.37 -11.79
C LEU A 233 -5.70 5.86 -11.86
N LYS A 234 -6.14 5.31 -13.00
CA LYS A 234 -6.56 3.90 -13.08
C LYS A 234 -5.45 2.93 -12.68
N ALA A 235 -4.21 3.18 -13.13
CA ALA A 235 -3.09 2.31 -12.78
C ALA A 235 -2.77 2.36 -11.27
N GLY A 236 -2.93 3.53 -10.64
CA GLY A 236 -2.88 3.70 -9.18
C GLY A 236 -3.99 2.93 -8.47
N THR A 237 -5.23 3.03 -8.95
CA THR A 237 -6.38 2.28 -8.42
C THR A 237 -6.17 0.77 -8.54
N ALA A 238 -5.71 0.30 -9.70
CA ALA A 238 -5.37 -1.10 -9.93
C ALA A 238 -4.29 -1.59 -8.95
N THR A 239 -3.25 -0.78 -8.75
CA THR A 239 -2.18 -1.07 -7.76
C THR A 239 -2.81 -1.27 -6.38
N LYS A 240 -3.61 -0.30 -5.91
CA LYS A 240 -4.28 -0.38 -4.59
C LYS A 240 -5.09 -1.67 -4.43
N LEU A 241 -5.92 -2.00 -5.43
CA LEU A 241 -6.76 -3.21 -5.38
C LEU A 241 -5.91 -4.48 -5.29
N VAL A 242 -4.81 -4.57 -6.04
CA VAL A 242 -3.92 -5.73 -6.00
C VAL A 242 -3.18 -5.84 -4.67
N LEU A 243 -2.62 -4.74 -4.14
CA LEU A 243 -1.92 -4.75 -2.85
C LEU A 243 -2.87 -5.19 -1.72
N ASN A 244 -4.05 -4.57 -1.63
CA ASN A 244 -5.06 -4.92 -0.64
C ASN A 244 -5.52 -6.38 -0.77
N THR A 245 -5.60 -6.91 -1.99
CA THR A 245 -5.96 -8.32 -2.20
C THR A 245 -4.87 -9.25 -1.70
N ILE A 246 -3.59 -8.91 -1.97
CA ILE A 246 -2.44 -9.71 -1.53
C ILE A 246 -2.35 -9.75 0.00
N THR A 247 -2.37 -8.61 0.69
CA THR A 247 -2.20 -8.54 2.16
C THR A 247 -3.38 -9.17 2.90
N THR A 248 -4.57 -8.57 2.78
CA THR A 248 -5.77 -9.30 2.35
C THR A 248 -5.86 -10.80 2.65
N LEU A 249 -5.81 -11.53 1.55
CA LEU A 249 -5.99 -12.97 1.50
C LEU A 249 -4.81 -13.72 2.13
N SER A 250 -3.60 -13.15 2.13
CA SER A 250 -2.46 -13.76 2.83
C SER A 250 -2.68 -13.77 4.35
N MET A 251 -3.22 -12.69 4.93
CA MET A 251 -3.54 -12.60 6.36
C MET A 251 -4.71 -13.52 6.74
N VAL A 252 -5.70 -13.66 5.85
CA VAL A 252 -6.78 -14.67 6.01
C VAL A 252 -6.19 -16.08 6.11
N ARG A 253 -5.23 -16.44 5.25
CA ARG A 253 -4.56 -17.75 5.28
C ARG A 253 -3.73 -17.99 6.55
N LEU A 254 -3.23 -16.93 7.18
CA LEU A 254 -2.58 -16.98 8.50
C LEU A 254 -3.56 -17.01 9.68
N GLY A 255 -4.87 -17.12 9.43
CA GLY A 255 -5.86 -17.20 10.50
C GLY A 255 -6.12 -15.87 11.19
N LYS A 256 -5.80 -14.72 10.57
CA LYS A 256 -6.09 -13.38 11.13
C LYS A 256 -7.58 -13.03 11.13
N THR A 257 -8.39 -13.82 10.44
CA THR A 257 -9.85 -13.66 10.36
C THR A 257 -10.59 -14.93 10.78
N TYR A 258 -11.88 -14.78 11.08
CA TYR A 258 -12.82 -15.88 11.24
C TYR A 258 -14.08 -15.58 10.43
N GLY A 259 -14.33 -16.38 9.38
CA GLY A 259 -15.31 -15.99 8.37
C GLY A 259 -14.87 -14.68 7.71
N ASN A 260 -15.74 -13.67 7.73
CA ASN A 260 -15.44 -12.30 7.29
C ASN A 260 -15.13 -11.35 8.47
N LEU A 261 -14.99 -11.86 9.70
CA LEU A 261 -14.72 -11.06 10.89
C LEU A 261 -13.22 -10.91 11.13
N MET A 262 -12.80 -9.68 11.39
CA MET A 262 -11.46 -9.34 11.84
C MET A 262 -11.35 -9.72 13.33
N VAL A 263 -10.76 -10.88 13.62
CA VAL A 263 -10.62 -11.39 15.01
C VAL A 263 -9.26 -11.07 15.62
N ASP A 264 -8.30 -10.63 14.81
CA ASP A 264 -6.95 -10.23 15.26
C ASP A 264 -6.76 -8.70 15.17
N LEU A 265 -7.75 -7.94 15.64
CA LEU A 265 -7.69 -6.48 15.68
C LEU A 265 -6.95 -5.95 16.92
N ASN A 266 -6.36 -4.76 16.83
CA ASN A 266 -5.83 -4.06 18.00
C ASN A 266 -6.96 -3.39 18.79
N SER A 267 -7.60 -4.14 19.69
CA SER A 267 -8.74 -3.63 20.47
C SER A 267 -8.39 -2.46 21.40
N TYR A 268 -7.13 -2.23 21.75
CA TYR A 268 -6.73 -1.14 22.65
C TYR A 268 -6.32 0.16 21.94
N ALA A 269 -6.27 0.17 20.60
CA ALA A 269 -5.85 1.37 19.88
C ALA A 269 -6.84 2.53 19.99
N CYS A 270 -8.15 2.26 20.09
CA CYS A 270 -9.15 3.29 20.36
C CYS A 270 -10.51 2.69 20.76
N ARG A 271 -11.40 3.51 21.33
CA ARG A 271 -12.76 3.10 21.77
C ARG A 271 -13.56 2.39 20.66
N LYS A 272 -13.44 2.85 19.40
CA LYS A 272 -14.07 2.21 18.23
C LYS A 272 -13.61 0.76 18.03
N LEU A 273 -12.33 0.46 18.28
CA LEU A 273 -11.79 -0.89 18.12
C LEU A 273 -12.15 -1.79 19.31
N VAL A 274 -12.31 -1.24 20.52
CA VAL A 274 -12.89 -1.96 21.66
C VAL A 274 -14.32 -2.39 21.32
N ASP A 275 -15.19 -1.46 20.92
CA ASP A 275 -16.59 -1.76 20.52
C ASP A 275 -16.64 -2.84 19.44
N ARG A 276 -15.85 -2.68 18.37
CA ARG A 276 -15.79 -3.65 17.28
C ARG A 276 -15.37 -5.02 17.78
N ALA A 277 -14.34 -5.10 18.62
CA ALA A 277 -13.86 -6.36 19.18
C ALA A 277 -14.96 -7.03 20.02
N THR A 278 -15.64 -6.27 20.88
CA THR A 278 -16.74 -6.80 21.71
C THR A 278 -17.86 -7.36 20.84
N ARG A 279 -18.30 -6.62 19.81
CA ARG A 279 -19.33 -7.11 18.86
C ARG A 279 -18.91 -8.36 18.10
N VAL A 280 -17.65 -8.43 17.67
CA VAL A 280 -17.09 -9.63 17.03
C VAL A 280 -17.13 -10.83 17.99
N VAL A 281 -16.73 -10.65 19.24
CA VAL A 281 -16.79 -11.71 20.26
C VAL A 281 -18.25 -12.14 20.47
N SER A 282 -19.18 -11.18 20.66
CA SER A 282 -20.62 -11.46 20.85
C SER A 282 -21.22 -12.26 19.71
N GLU A 283 -20.93 -11.88 18.47
CA GLU A 283 -21.43 -12.57 17.28
C GLU A 283 -20.96 -14.03 17.23
N VAL A 284 -19.66 -14.26 17.50
CA VAL A 284 -19.07 -15.59 17.35
C VAL A 284 -19.49 -16.52 18.48
N ILE A 285 -19.49 -16.05 19.73
CA ILE A 285 -19.87 -16.88 20.89
C ILE A 285 -21.39 -16.93 21.11
N ARG A 286 -22.16 -16.11 20.38
CA ARG A 286 -23.61 -15.89 20.56
C ARG A 286 -23.97 -15.47 21.99
N GLY A 287 -23.14 -14.60 22.56
CA GLY A 287 -23.26 -14.09 23.94
C GLY A 287 -23.74 -12.65 23.98
N SER A 288 -24.07 -12.16 25.18
CA SER A 288 -24.39 -10.74 25.37
C SER A 288 -23.15 -9.86 25.21
N TYR A 289 -23.39 -8.58 24.95
CA TYR A 289 -22.32 -7.58 24.83
C TYR A 289 -21.49 -7.49 26.13
N ASP A 290 -22.13 -7.54 27.29
CA ASP A 290 -21.45 -7.45 28.60
C ASP A 290 -20.53 -8.63 28.87
N VAL A 291 -21.02 -9.87 28.64
CA VAL A 291 -20.21 -11.09 28.78
C VAL A 291 -19.04 -11.06 27.81
N SER A 292 -19.27 -10.60 26.57
CA SER A 292 -18.24 -10.49 25.55
C SER A 292 -17.17 -9.46 25.92
N GLY A 293 -17.58 -8.34 26.54
CA GLY A 293 -16.68 -7.30 27.04
C GLY A 293 -15.80 -7.81 28.18
N GLN A 294 -16.37 -8.59 29.10
CA GLN A 294 -15.62 -9.23 30.19
C GLN A 294 -14.60 -10.23 29.65
N LEU A 295 -15.00 -11.08 28.70
CA LEU A 295 -14.08 -12.03 28.03
C LEU A 295 -12.96 -11.29 27.29
N LEU A 296 -13.29 -10.22 26.56
CA LEU A 296 -12.30 -9.40 25.85
C LEU A 296 -11.31 -8.76 26.82
N HIS A 297 -11.77 -8.28 27.97
CA HIS A 297 -10.92 -7.73 29.00
C HIS A 297 -9.98 -8.79 29.59
N ALA A 298 -10.52 -9.95 29.97
CA ALA A 298 -9.76 -11.08 30.50
C ALA A 298 -8.73 -11.62 29.48
N ALA A 299 -9.08 -11.60 28.19
CA ALA A 299 -8.22 -11.93 27.06
C ALA A 299 -7.19 -10.85 26.71
N ARG A 300 -7.06 -9.79 27.53
CA ARG A 300 -6.18 -8.64 27.28
C ARG A 300 -6.34 -8.11 25.85
N GLY A 301 -7.59 -7.89 25.44
CA GLY A 301 -7.94 -7.32 24.15
C GLY A 301 -7.77 -8.25 22.95
N SER A 302 -7.37 -9.51 23.15
CA SER A 302 -7.34 -10.49 22.06
C SER A 302 -8.75 -11.02 21.81
N ALA A 303 -9.41 -10.56 20.74
CA ALA A 303 -10.72 -11.07 20.36
C ALA A 303 -10.68 -12.56 20.01
N LYS A 304 -9.60 -13.07 19.40
CA LYS A 304 -9.38 -14.52 19.21
C LYS A 304 -9.40 -15.29 20.52
N THR A 305 -8.61 -14.84 21.49
CA THR A 305 -8.50 -15.52 22.78
C THR A 305 -9.85 -15.45 23.51
N ALA A 306 -10.50 -14.28 23.52
CA ALA A 306 -11.83 -14.10 24.11
C ALA A 306 -12.89 -15.02 23.49
N ILE A 307 -12.87 -15.21 22.17
CA ILE A 307 -13.75 -16.16 21.46
C ILE A 307 -13.51 -17.57 21.98
N VAL A 308 -12.26 -18.03 22.05
CA VAL A 308 -11.93 -19.39 22.48
C VAL A 308 -12.27 -19.60 23.96
N MET A 309 -11.98 -18.62 24.82
CA MET A 309 -12.42 -18.64 26.22
C MET A 309 -13.94 -18.79 26.32
N GLY A 310 -14.71 -17.98 25.57
CA GLY A 310 -16.17 -18.02 25.60
C GLY A 310 -16.78 -19.30 25.04
N LEU A 311 -16.19 -19.88 23.99
CA LEU A 311 -16.70 -21.11 23.36
C LEU A 311 -16.42 -22.37 24.18
N HIS A 312 -15.29 -22.42 24.89
CA HIS A 312 -14.84 -23.63 25.58
C HIS A 312 -14.83 -23.51 27.11
N GLY A 313 -15.19 -22.34 27.66
CA GLY A 313 -15.15 -22.10 29.11
C GLY A 313 -13.73 -22.16 29.68
N LEU A 314 -12.73 -21.77 28.88
CA LEU A 314 -11.32 -21.81 29.25
C LEU A 314 -10.86 -20.48 29.85
N ASP A 315 -9.82 -20.54 30.69
CA ASP A 315 -9.04 -19.37 31.03
C ASP A 315 -8.19 -18.90 29.82
N ARG A 316 -7.54 -17.74 29.99
CA ARG A 316 -6.73 -17.13 28.93
C ARG A 316 -5.59 -18.05 28.48
N ASP A 317 -4.86 -18.65 29.41
CA ASP A 317 -3.62 -19.37 29.11
C ASP A 317 -3.92 -20.68 28.40
N ALA A 318 -4.97 -21.40 28.82
CA ALA A 318 -5.50 -22.56 28.12
C ALA A 318 -6.05 -22.21 26.73
N ALA A 319 -6.76 -21.09 26.59
CA ALA A 319 -7.26 -20.62 25.30
C ALA A 319 -6.13 -20.23 24.33
N GLU A 320 -5.09 -19.56 24.81
CA GLU A 320 -3.91 -19.21 24.02
C GLU A 320 -3.12 -20.45 23.59
N LYS A 321 -2.96 -21.43 24.49
CA LYS A 321 -2.34 -22.71 24.18
C LYS A 321 -3.13 -23.45 23.08
N LEU A 322 -4.45 -23.56 23.24
CA LEU A 322 -5.32 -24.22 22.27
C LEU A 322 -5.29 -23.53 20.90
N LEU A 323 -5.29 -22.19 20.88
CA LEU A 323 -5.10 -21.42 19.65
C LEU A 323 -3.76 -21.73 18.99
N LYS A 324 -2.67 -21.79 19.77
CA LYS A 324 -1.32 -22.05 19.24
C LYS A 324 -1.21 -23.46 18.62
N GLU A 325 -1.81 -24.46 19.26
CA GLU A 325 -1.88 -25.85 18.75
C GLU A 325 -2.59 -25.93 17.39
N HIS A 326 -3.54 -25.03 17.14
CA HIS A 326 -4.32 -24.94 15.89
C HIS A 326 -3.86 -23.77 15.00
N GLY A 327 -2.57 -23.44 15.03
CA GLY A 327 -1.98 -22.44 14.14
C GLY A 327 -2.57 -21.02 14.24
N GLY A 328 -3.20 -20.69 15.37
CA GLY A 328 -3.86 -19.41 15.62
C GLY A 328 -5.20 -19.24 14.90
N ARG A 329 -5.81 -20.32 14.40
CA ARG A 329 -7.06 -20.31 13.62
C ARG A 329 -8.27 -20.70 14.47
N VAL A 330 -9.12 -19.72 14.74
CA VAL A 330 -10.38 -19.90 15.51
C VAL A 330 -11.25 -21.00 14.91
N ARG A 331 -11.34 -21.10 13.57
CA ARG A 331 -12.17 -22.11 12.91
C ARG A 331 -11.73 -23.54 13.25
N GLU A 332 -10.42 -23.79 13.31
CA GLU A 332 -9.88 -25.12 13.59
C GLU A 332 -10.13 -25.51 15.05
N VAL A 333 -9.98 -24.57 15.98
CA VAL A 333 -10.27 -24.77 17.42
C VAL A 333 -11.72 -25.20 17.67
N MET A 334 -12.69 -24.60 16.97
CA MET A 334 -14.10 -24.97 17.17
C MET A 334 -14.44 -26.39 16.72
N HIS A 335 -13.69 -26.94 15.76
CA HIS A 335 -13.94 -28.27 15.22
C HIS A 335 -13.25 -29.36 16.03
N SER A 336 -12.17 -29.06 16.76
CA SER A 336 -11.34 -30.07 17.43
C SER A 336 -11.87 -30.55 18.78
N THR A 337 -12.67 -29.76 19.50
CA THR A 337 -13.16 -30.17 20.83
C THR A 337 -14.55 -30.81 20.81
N GLY A 338 -15.11 -31.08 19.62
CA GLY A 338 -16.56 -31.32 19.48
C GLY A 338 -17.31 -30.02 19.73
N GLY A 339 -17.98 -29.49 18.71
CA GLY A 339 -18.64 -28.18 18.77
C GLY A 339 -19.60 -28.03 19.96
N PRO A 340 -20.05 -26.80 20.26
CA PRO A 340 -20.89 -26.52 21.43
C PRO A 340 -22.04 -27.52 21.49
N ARG A 341 -22.14 -28.28 22.60
CA ARG A 341 -23.31 -29.12 22.89
C ARG A 341 -24.53 -28.23 22.71
N ARG A 342 -25.28 -28.44 21.61
CA ARG A 342 -26.58 -27.78 21.39
C ARG A 342 -27.39 -28.04 22.65
N ARG A 343 -27.57 -27.03 23.50
CA ARG A 343 -28.52 -27.14 24.62
C ARG A 343 -29.86 -27.49 23.99
N ALA A 344 -30.36 -28.68 24.34
CA ALA A 344 -31.66 -29.15 23.88
C ALA A 344 -32.70 -28.08 24.20
N ARG A 345 -33.51 -27.70 23.20
CA ARG A 345 -34.72 -26.89 23.43
C ARG A 345 -35.57 -27.63 24.47
N PRO A 346 -36.10 -26.97 25.52
CA PRO A 346 -37.09 -27.60 26.37
C PRO A 346 -38.28 -27.99 25.48
N ALA A 347 -38.73 -29.24 25.60
CA ALA A 347 -39.92 -29.71 24.94
C ALA A 347 -41.08 -28.80 25.32
N ARG A 348 -41.76 -28.21 24.33
CA ARG A 348 -43.03 -27.52 24.54
C ARG A 348 -44.01 -28.55 25.12
N ALA A 349 -44.42 -28.36 26.36
CA ALA A 349 -45.55 -29.06 26.93
C ALA A 349 -46.76 -28.83 26.00
N ARG A 350 -47.28 -29.91 25.43
CA ARG A 350 -48.58 -29.88 24.75
C ARG A 350 -49.63 -29.69 25.83
N SER A 351 -50.22 -28.50 25.89
CA SER A 351 -51.46 -28.27 26.63
C SER A 351 -52.56 -29.10 25.97
N ARG A 352 -53.14 -30.02 26.74
CA ARG A 352 -54.44 -30.63 26.45
C ARG A 352 -55.52 -29.54 26.55
N ALA A 353 -56.31 -29.42 25.50
CA ALA A 353 -57.72 -29.02 25.54
C ALA A 353 -58.39 -29.72 24.36
#